data_AF-A0A1E7YQV5-F1
#
_entry.id   AF-A0A1E7YQV5-F1
#
_cell.length_a   1.000
_cell.length_b   1.000
_cell.length_c   1.000
_cell.angle_alpha   90.00
_cell.angle_beta   90.00
_cell.angle_gamma   90.00
#
_symmetry.space_group_name_H-M   'P 1'
#
loop_
_entity.id
_entity.type
_entity.pdbx_description
1 polymer ?
#
loop_
_entity_poly.entity_id
_entity_poly.type
_entity_poly.pdbx_seq_one_letter_code
_entity_poly.pdbx_strand_id
1 'polypeptide(L)'
;MIYVSTSREYLKTFDALKKLLNRDGEELKFFNNFLLDERFLDSTILDTKYKLKFISKNQYKRTKDLGVVLESFDDNDLSLEVKFRNIGSLIVVIRNRFFHFKTGGWQHNIKLTDIGNTDEYFEIFNESFASFLSIIVLRSISYRYS
;
A
#
# COMPACT_ATOMS: atom_id res chain seq x y z
N MET A 1 -4.11 1.36 21.35
CA MET A 1 -5.15 0.57 22.05
C MET A 1 -5.74 -0.55 21.19
N ILE A 2 -5.93 -0.38 19.87
CA ILE A 2 -6.52 -1.43 19.00
C ILE A 2 -5.71 -2.74 18.97
N TYR A 3 -4.38 -2.69 18.89
CA TYR A 3 -3.55 -3.90 18.93
C TYR A 3 -3.70 -4.70 20.24
N VAL A 4 -3.82 -4.00 21.37
CA VAL A 4 -4.01 -4.60 22.70
C VAL A 4 -5.43 -5.17 22.85
N SER A 5 -6.44 -4.53 22.24
CA SER A 5 -7.80 -5.05 22.26
C SER A 5 -7.99 -6.28 21.37
N THR A 6 -7.13 -6.48 20.36
CA THR A 6 -7.15 -7.69 19.51
C THR A 6 -6.41 -8.89 20.10
N SER A 7 -5.67 -8.72 21.19
CA SER A 7 -4.80 -9.74 21.74
C SER A 7 -5.40 -10.42 22.98
N ARG A 8 -5.45 -11.76 22.98
CA ARG A 8 -6.03 -12.55 24.08
C ARG A 8 -5.11 -12.77 25.28
N GLU A 9 -3.80 -12.53 25.14
CA GLU A 9 -2.81 -12.82 26.19
C GLU A 9 -1.97 -11.58 26.54
N TYR A 10 -2.24 -10.96 27.68
CA TYR A 10 -1.67 -9.67 28.10
C TYR A 10 -0.13 -9.66 28.18
N LEU A 11 0.50 -10.73 28.68
CA LEU A 11 1.96 -10.83 28.82
C LEU A 11 2.68 -10.93 27.47
N LYS A 12 2.19 -11.77 26.55
CA LYS A 12 2.76 -11.86 25.18
C LYS A 12 2.46 -10.60 24.37
N THR A 13 1.38 -9.90 24.69
CA THR A 13 1.00 -8.64 24.04
C THR A 13 2.02 -7.55 24.29
N PHE A 14 2.53 -7.43 25.53
CA PHE A 14 3.58 -6.47 25.86
C PHE A 14 4.88 -6.75 25.09
N ASP A 15 5.32 -8.01 25.04
CA ASP A 15 6.52 -8.38 24.28
C ASP A 15 6.34 -8.22 22.77
N ALA A 16 5.14 -8.50 22.25
CA ALA A 16 4.82 -8.31 20.84
C ALA A 16 4.74 -6.82 20.47
N LEU A 17 4.13 -5.98 21.31
CA LEU A 17 4.14 -4.52 21.17
C LEU A 17 5.56 -3.96 21.28
N LYS A 18 6.34 -4.44 22.24
CA LYS A 18 7.74 -4.05 22.38
C LYS A 18 8.52 -4.46 21.13
N LYS A 19 8.35 -5.67 20.59
CA LYS A 19 8.97 -6.06 19.30
C LYS A 19 8.50 -5.21 18.12
N LEU A 20 7.25 -4.77 18.12
CA LEU A 20 6.68 -3.90 17.08
C LEU A 20 7.21 -2.46 17.18
N LEU A 21 7.35 -1.92 18.38
CA LEU A 21 7.73 -0.52 18.67
C LEU A 21 9.25 -0.31 18.80
N ASN A 22 10.00 -1.31 19.24
CA ASN A 22 11.43 -1.21 19.57
C ASN A 22 12.35 -1.43 18.35
N ARG A 23 11.83 -1.21 17.14
CA ARG A 23 12.60 -1.18 15.90
C ARG A 23 12.78 0.29 15.52
N ASP A 24 13.98 0.82 15.73
CA ASP A 24 14.38 2.11 15.19
C ASP A 24 14.18 2.09 13.66
N GLY A 25 13.15 2.77 13.17
CA GLY A 25 12.86 2.86 11.74
C GLY A 25 11.38 2.88 11.37
N GLU A 26 10.88 4.10 11.20
CA GLU A 26 9.72 4.52 10.39
C GLU A 26 8.34 4.00 10.82
N GLU A 27 7.51 4.91 11.34
CA GLU A 27 6.07 4.70 11.68
C GLU A 27 5.29 3.99 10.56
N LEU A 28 5.68 4.20 9.30
CA LEU A 28 5.08 3.60 8.13
C LEU A 28 5.38 2.09 7.99
N LYS A 29 6.58 1.67 8.38
CA LYS A 29 6.95 0.25 8.43
C LYS A 29 6.22 -0.45 9.56
N PHE A 30 6.07 0.22 10.71
CA PHE A 30 5.20 -0.24 11.79
C PHE A 30 3.76 -0.42 11.30
N PHE A 31 3.21 0.59 10.62
CA PHE A 31 1.84 0.57 10.09
C PHE A 31 1.63 -0.59 9.12
N ASN A 32 2.53 -0.79 8.15
CA ASN A 32 2.44 -1.92 7.22
C ASN A 32 2.51 -3.26 7.96
N ASN A 33 3.41 -3.43 8.93
CA ASN A 33 3.49 -4.67 9.70
C ASN A 33 2.23 -4.93 10.54
N PHE A 34 1.63 -3.87 11.09
CA PHE A 34 0.37 -3.97 11.84
C PHE A 34 -0.80 -4.38 10.95
N LEU A 35 -0.87 -3.87 9.71
CA LEU A 35 -1.93 -4.24 8.77
C LEU A 35 -1.78 -5.67 8.22
N LEU A 36 -0.54 -6.11 8.02
CA LEU A 36 -0.22 -7.48 7.59
C LEU A 36 -0.37 -8.51 8.71
N ASP A 37 -0.56 -8.05 9.95
CA ASP A 37 -0.89 -8.90 11.07
C ASP A 37 -2.35 -9.37 10.89
N GLU A 38 -2.53 -10.66 10.59
CA GLU A 38 -3.84 -11.28 10.33
C GLU A 38 -4.84 -11.14 11.49
N ARG A 39 -4.37 -10.62 12.64
CA ARG A 39 -5.19 -10.25 13.79
C ARG A 39 -6.03 -8.99 13.54
N PHE A 40 -5.56 -8.06 12.69
CA PHE A 40 -6.28 -6.82 12.39
C PHE A 40 -7.18 -6.97 11.16
N LEU A 41 -6.63 -7.53 10.07
CA LEU A 41 -7.35 -7.82 8.81
C LEU A 41 -7.28 -9.32 8.49
N ASP A 42 -8.40 -9.88 8.07
CA ASP A 42 -8.46 -11.28 7.64
C ASP A 42 -7.62 -11.52 6.37
N SER A 43 -7.01 -12.71 6.26
CA SER A 43 -6.22 -13.15 5.10
C SER A 43 -6.96 -12.98 3.76
N THR A 44 -8.29 -13.19 3.74
CA THR A 44 -9.16 -13.03 2.57
C THR A 44 -9.20 -11.58 2.10
N ILE A 45 -9.24 -10.63 3.04
CA ILE A 45 -9.20 -9.19 2.72
C ILE A 45 -7.81 -8.85 2.18
N LEU A 46 -6.75 -9.34 2.84
CA LEU A 46 -5.37 -9.10 2.43
C LEU A 46 -5.05 -9.63 1.02
N ASP A 47 -5.70 -10.72 0.61
CA ASP A 47 -5.53 -11.35 -0.70
C ASP A 47 -6.47 -10.84 -1.79
N THR A 48 -7.39 -9.92 -1.45
CA THR A 48 -8.25 -9.25 -2.43
C THR A 48 -7.39 -8.50 -3.44
N LYS A 49 -7.68 -8.68 -4.73
CA LYS A 49 -6.95 -8.09 -5.84
C LYS A 49 -7.70 -6.89 -6.40
N TYR A 50 -6.96 -5.82 -6.69
CA TYR A 50 -7.44 -4.64 -7.40
C TYR A 50 -6.80 -4.61 -8.77
N LYS A 51 -7.64 -4.47 -9.79
CA LYS A 51 -7.21 -4.34 -11.18
C LYS A 51 -7.10 -2.86 -11.53
N LEU A 52 -5.87 -2.41 -11.79
CA LEU A 52 -5.57 -1.06 -12.26
C LEU A 52 -5.59 -1.09 -13.79
N LYS A 53 -6.50 -0.33 -14.41
CA LYS A 53 -6.63 -0.26 -15.87
C LYS A 53 -6.10 1.08 -16.36
N PHE A 54 -5.25 1.03 -17.37
CA PHE A 54 -4.52 2.20 -17.87
C PHE A 54 -5.09 2.64 -19.21
N ILE A 55 -5.20 3.95 -19.41
CA ILE A 55 -5.72 4.53 -20.64
C ILE A 55 -4.62 4.57 -21.71
N SER A 56 -3.36 4.75 -21.30
CA SER A 56 -2.22 4.80 -22.21
C SER A 56 -1.13 3.78 -21.89
N LYS A 57 -0.48 3.29 -22.95
CA LYS A 57 0.68 2.39 -22.86
C LYS A 57 1.86 3.03 -22.12
N ASN A 58 1.98 4.36 -22.16
CA ASN A 58 3.01 5.09 -21.43
C ASN A 58 2.77 5.07 -19.91
N GLN A 59 1.53 5.35 -19.46
CA GLN A 59 1.17 5.24 -18.03
C GLN A 59 1.38 3.81 -17.51
N TYR A 60 0.94 2.82 -18.30
CA TYR A 60 1.11 1.40 -18.01
C TYR A 60 2.58 1.02 -17.82
N LYS A 61 3.44 1.35 -18.81
CA LYS A 61 4.87 1.04 -18.76
C LYS A 61 5.56 1.68 -17.56
N ARG A 62 5.27 2.96 -17.28
CA ARG A 62 5.86 3.68 -16.13
C ARG A 62 5.47 3.04 -14.81
N THR A 63 4.23 2.59 -14.69
CA THR A 63 3.74 1.94 -13.47
C THR A 63 4.32 0.52 -13.33
N LYS A 64 4.46 -0.21 -14.43
CA LYS A 64 5.19 -1.49 -14.48
C LYS A 64 6.65 -1.33 -14.04
N ASP A 65 7.32 -0.25 -14.44
CA ASP A 65 8.70 0.08 -14.08
C ASP A 65 8.88 0.52 -12.60
N LEU A 66 7.79 0.68 -11.84
CA LEU A 66 7.85 0.97 -10.40
C LEU A 66 8.38 -0.20 -9.58
N GLY A 67 8.24 -1.42 -10.09
CA GLY A 67 8.84 -2.63 -9.51
C GLY A 67 8.30 -3.02 -8.13
N VAL A 68 8.08 -4.32 -7.96
CA VAL A 68 7.99 -5.06 -6.68
C VAL A 68 6.67 -5.01 -5.89
N VAL A 69 5.56 -4.56 -6.45
CA VAL A 69 4.27 -4.56 -5.71
C VAL A 69 3.11 -5.21 -6.48
N LEU A 70 3.33 -5.53 -7.76
CA LEU A 70 2.32 -5.99 -8.71
C LEU A 70 2.39 -7.51 -8.89
N GLU A 71 1.25 -8.18 -8.94
CA GLU A 71 1.17 -9.64 -9.04
C GLU A 71 1.07 -10.15 -10.48
N SER A 72 0.40 -9.41 -11.36
CA SER A 72 0.16 -9.82 -12.74
C SER A 72 0.11 -8.62 -13.68
N PHE A 73 0.42 -8.89 -14.95
CA PHE A 73 0.55 -7.92 -16.02
C PHE A 73 -0.24 -8.41 -17.22
N ASP A 74 -1.14 -7.58 -17.76
CA ASP A 74 -1.78 -7.80 -19.05
C ASP A 74 -1.43 -6.66 -19.99
N ASP A 75 -0.45 -6.91 -20.85
CA ASP A 75 0.02 -5.95 -21.84
C ASP A 75 -1.04 -5.68 -22.94
N ASN A 76 -2.03 -6.57 -23.13
CA ASN A 76 -3.10 -6.40 -24.12
C ASN A 76 -4.24 -5.52 -23.60
N ASP A 77 -4.67 -5.74 -22.35
CA ASP A 77 -5.69 -4.91 -21.69
C ASP A 77 -5.11 -3.67 -20.99
N LEU A 78 -3.79 -3.47 -21.09
CA LEU A 78 -3.04 -2.42 -20.39
C LEU A 78 -3.43 -2.38 -18.91
N SER A 79 -3.32 -3.50 -18.21
CA SER A 79 -3.80 -3.62 -16.83
C SER A 79 -2.83 -4.34 -15.91
N LEU A 80 -2.88 -3.99 -14.63
CA LEU A 80 -2.03 -4.51 -13.57
C LEU A 80 -2.88 -4.94 -12.39
N GLU A 81 -2.54 -6.05 -11.74
CA GLU A 81 -3.19 -6.44 -10.49
C GLU A 81 -2.27 -6.18 -9.29
N VAL A 82 -2.87 -5.65 -8.22
CA VAL A 82 -2.23 -5.45 -6.92
C VAL A 82 -3.10 -6.05 -5.82
N LYS A 83 -2.51 -6.85 -4.92
CA LYS A 83 -3.22 -7.30 -3.73
C LYS A 83 -3.37 -6.20 -2.70
N PHE A 84 -4.41 -6.27 -1.89
CA PHE A 84 -4.64 -5.33 -0.80
C PHE A 84 -3.43 -5.20 0.14
N ARG A 85 -2.81 -6.33 0.52
CA ARG A 85 -1.59 -6.36 1.35
C ARG A 85 -0.42 -5.52 0.79
N ASN A 86 -0.43 -5.27 -0.51
CA ASN A 86 0.60 -4.60 -1.26
C ASN A 86 0.28 -3.12 -1.52
N ILE A 87 -0.98 -2.67 -1.35
CA ILE A 87 -1.39 -1.28 -1.65
C ILE A 87 -0.65 -0.26 -0.79
N GLY A 88 -0.44 -0.54 0.50
CA GLY A 88 0.34 0.36 1.37
C GLY A 88 1.74 0.62 0.80
N SER A 89 2.45 -0.44 0.40
CA SER A 89 3.76 -0.35 -0.26
C SER A 89 3.71 0.39 -1.59
N LEU A 90 2.65 0.20 -2.38
CA LEU A 90 2.44 0.89 -3.65
C LEU A 90 2.34 2.41 -3.45
N ILE A 91 1.58 2.87 -2.44
CA ILE A 91 1.47 4.28 -2.07
C ILE A 91 2.86 4.84 -1.73
N VAL A 92 3.65 4.12 -0.93
CA VAL A 92 5.01 4.55 -0.56
C VAL A 92 5.91 4.69 -1.77
N VAL A 93 5.92 3.69 -2.67
CA VAL A 93 6.74 3.69 -3.88
C VAL A 93 6.34 4.85 -4.78
N ILE A 94 5.05 5.04 -5.04
CA ILE A 94 4.55 6.13 -5.88
C ILE A 94 4.90 7.49 -5.27
N ARG A 95 4.61 7.69 -3.99
CA ARG A 95 4.98 8.92 -3.27
C ARG A 95 6.48 9.20 -3.39
N ASN A 96 7.32 8.19 -3.13
CA ASN A 96 8.76 8.35 -3.20
C ASN A 96 9.23 8.69 -4.61
N ARG A 97 8.73 7.99 -5.64
CA ARG A 97 9.16 8.23 -7.02
C ARG A 97 8.62 9.52 -7.63
N PHE A 98 7.51 10.04 -7.12
CA PHE A 98 6.91 11.30 -7.57
C PHE A 98 7.44 12.52 -6.81
N PHE A 99 7.45 12.49 -5.46
CA PHE A 99 7.86 13.64 -4.64
C PHE A 99 9.37 13.72 -4.40
N HIS A 100 10.04 12.58 -4.27
CA HIS A 100 11.48 12.56 -4.11
C HIS A 100 12.15 12.41 -5.48
N PHE A 101 12.44 13.55 -6.10
CA PHE A 101 13.56 13.68 -7.03
C PHE A 101 14.88 13.44 -6.26
N LYS A 102 15.09 12.25 -5.66
CA LYS A 102 16.37 11.92 -5.02
C LYS A 102 17.42 11.89 -6.12
N THR A 103 18.04 13.04 -6.31
CA THR A 103 19.30 13.27 -7.00
C THR A 103 20.34 12.35 -6.37
N GLY A 104 20.52 11.17 -6.95
CA GLY A 104 21.54 10.20 -6.50
C GLY A 104 21.11 8.74 -6.52
N GLY A 105 19.82 8.42 -6.71
CA GLY A 105 19.37 7.03 -6.86
C GLY A 105 19.30 6.61 -8.33
N TRP A 106 19.88 5.46 -8.68
CA TRP A 106 19.73 4.76 -9.98
C TRP A 106 18.29 4.28 -10.25
N GLN A 107 17.26 4.95 -9.75
CA GLN A 107 15.86 4.54 -9.86
C GLN A 107 15.10 5.44 -10.85
N HIS A 108 14.24 4.82 -11.66
CA HIS A 108 13.38 5.49 -12.63
C HIS A 108 12.31 6.34 -11.90
N ASN A 109 12.65 7.58 -11.57
CA ASN A 109 11.74 8.56 -10.97
C ASN A 109 10.66 8.99 -11.97
N ILE A 110 9.50 9.39 -11.46
CA ILE A 110 8.40 9.90 -12.27
C ILE A 110 8.61 11.41 -12.45
N LYS A 111 9.06 11.85 -13.64
CA LYS A 111 9.20 13.28 -13.92
C LYS A 111 7.85 13.90 -14.32
N LEU A 112 7.66 15.18 -14.05
CA LEU A 112 6.47 15.90 -14.54
C LEU A 112 6.46 16.02 -16.07
N THR A 113 7.62 16.20 -16.72
CA THR A 113 7.74 16.19 -18.19
C THR A 113 7.35 14.86 -18.83
N ASP A 114 7.30 13.82 -18.02
CA ASP A 114 7.03 12.45 -18.38
C ASP A 114 5.54 12.09 -18.20
N ILE A 115 4.80 12.90 -17.45
CA ILE A 115 3.36 12.80 -17.23
C ILE A 115 2.69 13.97 -17.96
N GLY A 116 1.94 13.68 -19.02
CA GLY A 116 1.20 14.72 -19.74
C GLY A 116 0.11 15.39 -18.88
N ASN A 117 -0.61 14.58 -18.11
CA ASN A 117 -1.63 15.03 -17.15
C ASN A 117 -1.48 14.25 -15.84
N THR A 118 -1.19 14.98 -14.77
CA THR A 118 -0.94 14.42 -13.43
C THR A 118 -2.20 13.79 -12.83
N ASP A 119 -3.35 14.43 -13.02
CA ASP A 119 -4.63 13.95 -12.49
C ASP A 119 -5.00 12.63 -13.15
N GLU A 120 -4.89 12.55 -14.48
CA GLU A 120 -5.16 11.34 -15.26
C GLU A 120 -4.22 10.18 -14.88
N TYR A 121 -2.94 10.48 -14.60
CA TYR A 121 -1.98 9.47 -14.16
C TYR A 121 -2.33 8.90 -12.78
N PHE A 122 -2.81 9.74 -11.84
CA PHE A 122 -3.09 9.31 -10.48
C PHE A 122 -4.50 8.75 -10.29
N GLU A 123 -5.44 9.12 -11.17
CA GLU A 123 -6.84 8.70 -11.11
C GLU A 123 -6.99 7.17 -11.01
N ILE A 124 -6.17 6.44 -11.77
CA ILE A 124 -6.18 4.97 -11.79
C ILE A 124 -5.91 4.32 -10.43
N PHE A 125 -5.26 5.02 -9.50
CA PHE A 125 -4.95 4.50 -8.17
C PHE A 125 -6.01 4.87 -7.13
N ASN A 126 -6.80 5.91 -7.39
CA ASN A 126 -7.71 6.51 -6.40
C ASN A 126 -8.68 5.50 -5.80
N GLU A 127 -9.30 4.65 -6.63
CA GLU A 127 -10.24 3.63 -6.16
C GLU A 127 -9.57 2.64 -5.21
N SER A 128 -8.39 2.13 -5.59
CA SER A 128 -7.64 1.18 -4.77
C SER A 128 -7.16 1.80 -3.44
N PHE A 129 -6.75 3.08 -3.46
CA PHE A 129 -6.27 3.78 -2.27
C PHE A 129 -7.42 4.18 -1.35
N ALA A 130 -8.53 4.65 -1.90
CA ALA A 130 -9.73 4.97 -1.15
C ALA A 130 -10.32 3.70 -0.51
N SER A 131 -10.36 2.59 -1.24
CA SER A 131 -10.81 1.30 -0.71
C SER A 131 -9.89 0.81 0.42
N PHE A 132 -8.58 0.93 0.23
CA PHE A 132 -7.58 0.62 1.26
C PHE A 132 -7.80 1.40 2.55
N LEU A 133 -7.92 2.72 2.45
CA LEU A 133 -8.19 3.58 3.61
C LEU A 133 -9.54 3.27 4.24
N SER A 134 -10.58 3.06 3.43
CA SER A 134 -11.94 2.79 3.92
C SER A 134 -11.99 1.52 4.76
N ILE A 135 -11.36 0.43 4.31
CA ILE A 135 -11.30 -0.83 5.04
C ILE A 135 -10.58 -0.64 6.38
N ILE A 136 -9.46 0.09 6.40
CA ILE A 136 -8.70 0.35 7.62
C ILE A 136 -9.52 1.17 8.62
N VAL A 137 -10.21 2.21 8.14
CA VAL A 137 -11.07 3.06 8.98
C VAL A 137 -12.26 2.29 9.53
N LEU A 138 -13.00 1.57 8.67
CA LEU A 138 -14.14 0.75 9.06
C LEU A 138 -13.74 -0.31 10.08
N ARG A 139 -12.59 -0.98 9.87
CA ARG A 139 -12.09 -1.99 10.80
C ARG A 139 -11.69 -1.36 12.13
N SER A 140 -11.05 -0.21 12.10
CA SER A 140 -10.68 0.54 13.32
C SER A 140 -11.90 0.98 14.13
N ILE A 141 -12.96 1.43 13.45
CA ILE A 141 -14.24 1.79 14.09
C ILE A 141 -14.92 0.54 14.67
N SER A 142 -14.98 -0.55 13.89
CA SER A 142 -15.56 -1.82 14.35
C SER A 142 -14.90 -2.30 15.65
N TYR A 143 -13.58 -2.23 15.77
CA TYR A 143 -12.87 -2.59 17.01
C TYR A 143 -13.11 -1.64 18.18
N ARG A 144 -13.51 -0.40 17.94
CA ARG A 144 -13.81 0.58 19.00
C ARG A 144 -15.20 0.35 19.61
N TYR A 145 -16.13 -0.16 18.82
CA TYR A 145 -17.55 -0.31 19.18
C TYR A 145 -18.01 -1.79 19.26
N SER A 146 -17.09 -2.74 19.17
CA SER A 146 -17.31 -4.16 19.52
C SER A 146 -16.75 -4.42 20.91
#